data_AF-A0A5B8G0N9-F1
#
_entry.id   AF-A0A5B8G0N9-F1
#
_cell.length_a   1.000
_cell.length_b   1.000
_cell.length_c   1.000
_cell.angle_alpha   90.00
_cell.angle_beta   90.00
_cell.angle_gamma   90.00
#
_symmetry.space_group_name_H-M   'P 1'
#
loop_
_entity.id
_entity.type
_entity.pdbx_description
1 polymer ?
#
loop_
_entity_poly.entity_id
_entity_poly.type
_entity_poly.pdbx_seq_one_letter_code
_entity_poly.pdbx_strand_id
1 'polypeptide(L)'
;MTIHKAGISHAALTRTGERRHAISEDFRRRYTPEDRQELLETLCMEDGAETAWAEDGCTIAILGASATANSLDEAIRAWCDQVRPDPALVASR
;
A
#
# COMPACT_ATOMS: atom_id res chain seq x y z
N MET A 1 6.75 -26.20 17.21
CA MET A 1 6.66 -24.75 17.52
C MET A 1 6.32 -24.07 16.20
N THR A 2 5.04 -23.93 15.91
CA THR A 2 4.53 -23.42 14.63
C THR A 2 4.51 -21.90 14.72
N ILE A 3 5.41 -21.24 14.00
CA ILE A 3 5.39 -19.79 13.85
C ILE A 3 4.19 -19.47 12.96
N HIS A 4 3.10 -18.99 13.58
CA HIS A 4 1.99 -18.40 12.85
C HIS A 4 2.51 -17.10 12.22
N LYS A 5 2.95 -17.17 10.96
CA LYS A 5 3.10 -15.98 10.11
C LYS A 5 1.69 -15.39 10.04
N ALA A 6 1.48 -14.25 10.70
CA ALA A 6 0.19 -13.58 10.76
C ALA A 6 -0.17 -13.09 9.35
N GLY A 7 -0.73 -13.98 8.53
CA GLY A 7 -1.40 -13.64 7.30
C GLY A 7 -2.57 -12.74 7.68
N ILE A 8 -2.61 -11.55 7.09
CA ILE A 8 -3.72 -10.62 7.25
C ILE A 8 -4.97 -11.37 6.76
N SER A 9 -5.87 -11.73 7.67
CA SER A 9 -7.10 -12.45 7.33
C SER A 9 -7.89 -11.66 6.29
N HIS A 10 -8.15 -12.28 5.14
CA HIS A 10 -8.91 -11.73 4.00
C HIS A 10 -10.31 -11.22 4.39
N ALA A 11 -10.85 -11.69 5.53
CA ALA A 11 -12.17 -11.34 6.06
C ALA A 11 -12.21 -10.11 7.01
N ALA A 12 -11.07 -9.55 7.43
CA ALA A 12 -11.04 -8.54 8.50
C ALA A 12 -11.19 -7.09 8.03
N LEU A 13 -11.25 -6.81 6.72
CA LEU A 13 -11.14 -5.45 6.20
C LEU A 13 -12.29 -5.13 5.24
N THR A 14 -13.51 -5.01 5.76
CA THR A 14 -14.70 -4.64 4.98
C THR A 14 -14.75 -3.16 4.61
N ARG A 15 -13.89 -2.32 5.22
CA ARG A 15 -13.74 -0.91 4.88
C ARG A 15 -12.46 -0.68 4.09
N THR A 16 -12.60 -0.04 2.92
CA THR A 16 -11.50 0.33 2.02
C THR A 16 -10.37 1.07 2.75
N GLY A 17 -10.69 1.93 3.73
CA GLY A 17 -9.70 2.65 4.52
C GLY A 17 -8.81 1.75 5.38
N GLU A 18 -9.36 0.72 6.03
CA GLU A 18 -8.58 -0.23 6.83
C GLU A 18 -7.72 -1.12 5.94
N ARG A 19 -8.22 -1.50 4.75
CA ARG A 19 -7.42 -2.21 3.73
C ARG A 19 -6.22 -1.39 3.27
N ARG A 20 -6.45 -0.12 2.92
CA ARG A 20 -5.37 0.79 2.53
C ARG A 20 -4.34 0.92 3.65
N HIS A 21 -4.79 1.07 4.91
CA HIS A 21 -3.88 1.14 6.05
C HIS A 21 -3.01 -0.10 6.18
N ALA A 22 -3.59 -1.30 6.13
CA ALA A 22 -2.85 -2.56 6.20
C ALA A 22 -1.81 -2.69 5.08
N ILE A 23 -2.17 -2.30 3.85
CA ILE A 23 -1.25 -2.28 2.70
C ILE A 23 -0.12 -1.27 2.93
N SER A 24 -0.42 -0.07 3.42
CA SER A 24 0.59 0.95 3.71
C SER A 24 1.61 0.48 4.76
N GLU A 25 1.16 -0.26 5.78
CA GLU A 25 2.04 -0.84 6.79
C GLU A 25 2.95 -1.93 6.21
N ASP A 26 2.44 -2.74 5.27
CA ASP A 26 3.27 -3.77 4.62
C ASP A 26 4.35 -3.15 3.71
N PHE A 27 4.01 -2.09 2.96
CA PHE A 27 5.01 -1.30 2.23
C PHE A 27 6.08 -0.69 3.15
N ARG A 28 5.70 -0.18 4.33
CA ARG A 28 6.65 0.41 5.31
C ARG A 28 7.58 -0.65 5.93
N ARG A 29 7.11 -1.89 6.10
CA ARG A 29 7.93 -3.00 6.62
C ARG A 29 8.95 -3.50 5.61
N ARG A 30 8.73 -3.26 4.32
CA ARG A 30 9.65 -3.61 3.23
C ARG A 30 10.67 -2.48 3.03
N TYR A 31 11.95 -2.79 3.24
CA TYR A 31 13.02 -1.80 3.26
C TYR A 31 13.65 -1.55 1.90
N THR A 32 13.58 -2.54 0.99
CA THR A 32 14.13 -2.41 -0.36
C THR A 32 13.05 -1.97 -1.36
N PRO A 33 13.44 -1.25 -2.43
CA PRO A 33 12.53 -0.94 -3.54
C PRO A 33 11.98 -2.21 -4.23
N GLU A 34 12.81 -3.25 -4.35
CA GLU A 34 12.45 -4.53 -4.99
C GLU A 34 11.34 -5.25 -4.22
N ASP A 35 11.45 -5.33 -2.89
CA ASP A 35 10.41 -5.91 -2.04
C ASP A 35 9.09 -5.14 -2.21
N ARG A 36 9.13 -3.81 -2.27
CA ARG A 36 7.93 -2.98 -2.44
C ARG A 36 7.31 -3.20 -3.82
N GLN A 37 8.12 -3.32 -4.86
CA GLN A 37 7.63 -3.64 -6.19
C GLN A 37 6.93 -5.01 -6.22
N GLU A 38 7.52 -6.04 -5.62
CA GLU A 38 6.92 -7.38 -5.55
C GLU A 38 5.53 -7.37 -4.86
N LEU A 39 5.40 -6.57 -3.79
CA LEU A 39 4.11 -6.38 -3.13
C LEU A 39 3.09 -5.71 -4.05
N LEU A 40 3.50 -4.67 -4.77
CA LEU A 40 2.63 -3.96 -5.71
C LEU A 40 2.18 -4.88 -6.85
N GLU A 41 3.07 -5.67 -7.42
CA GLU A 41 2.76 -6.67 -8.43
C GLU A 41 1.75 -7.70 -7.91
N THR A 42 1.92 -8.16 -6.67
CA THR A 42 0.96 -9.04 -6.00
C THR A 42 -0.43 -8.39 -5.89
N LEU A 43 -0.50 -7.12 -5.49
CA LEU A 43 -1.75 -6.39 -5.38
C LEU A 43 -2.42 -6.15 -6.74
N CYS A 44 -1.63 -5.95 -7.81
CA CYS A 44 -2.16 -5.82 -9.16
C CYS A 44 -2.80 -7.12 -9.65
N MET A 45 -2.22 -8.27 -9.32
CA MET A 45 -2.80 -9.58 -9.70
C MET A 45 -4.10 -9.90 -8.96
N GLU A 46 -4.30 -9.35 -7.77
CA GLU A 46 -5.51 -9.55 -6.95
C GLU A 46 -6.61 -8.49 -7.22
N ASP A 47 -6.52 -7.72 -8.32
CA ASP A 47 -7.43 -6.59 -8.63
C ASP A 47 -7.47 -5.50 -7.52
N GLY A 48 -6.41 -5.43 -6.69
CA GLY A 48 -6.30 -4.48 -5.58
C GLY A 48 -5.55 -3.20 -5.94
N ALA A 49 -4.79 -3.20 -7.04
CA ALA A 49 -3.94 -2.11 -7.48
C ALA A 49 -3.81 -2.03 -9.00
N GLU A 50 -3.48 -0.82 -9.48
CA GLU A 50 -3.19 -0.51 -10.87
C GLU A 50 -1.95 0.38 -10.95
N THR A 51 -1.17 0.24 -12.03
CA THR A 51 -0.03 1.11 -12.32
C THR A 51 -0.13 1.66 -13.73
N ALA A 52 0.21 2.94 -13.90
CA ALA A 52 0.23 3.63 -15.16
C ALA A 52 1.52 4.45 -15.30
N TRP A 53 2.14 4.39 -16.47
CA TRP A 53 3.37 5.09 -16.78
C TRP A 53 3.12 6.17 -17.84
N ALA A 54 3.62 7.37 -17.60
CA ALA A 54 3.62 8.51 -18.50
C ALA A 54 5.06 9.02 -18.71
N GLU A 55 5.26 9.90 -19.68
CA GLU A 55 6.59 10.47 -19.99
C GLU A 55 7.25 11.14 -18.76
N ASP A 56 6.43 11.72 -17.87
CA ASP A 56 6.89 12.48 -16.70
C ASP A 56 6.83 11.69 -15.38
N GLY A 57 6.45 10.40 -15.40
CA GLY A 57 6.47 9.60 -14.18
C GLY A 57 5.54 8.39 -14.12
N CYS A 58 5.42 7.85 -12.92
CA CYS A 58 4.63 6.67 -12.56
C CYS A 58 3.45 7.07 -11.67
N THR A 59 2.27 6.58 -11.99
CA THR A 59 1.08 6.64 -11.15
C THR A 59 0.72 5.26 -10.66
N ILE A 60 0.47 5.13 -9.36
CA ILE A 60 -0.11 3.93 -8.77
C ILE A 60 -1.49 4.26 -8.22
N ALA A 61 -2.43 3.34 -8.35
CA ALA A 61 -3.75 3.41 -7.74
C ALA A 61 -3.98 2.13 -6.94
N ILE A 62 -4.31 2.24 -5.66
CA ILE A 62 -4.56 1.09 -4.80
C ILE A 62 -5.89 1.32 -4.09
N LEU A 63 -6.84 0.42 -4.34
CA LEU A 63 -8.19 0.46 -3.78
C LEU A 63 -8.85 1.84 -3.91
N GLY A 64 -8.67 2.54 -5.04
CA GLY A 64 -9.28 3.85 -5.33
C GLY A 64 -8.59 5.07 -4.70
N ALA A 65 -7.39 4.94 -4.15
CA ALA A 65 -6.50 6.07 -3.83
C ALA A 65 -5.27 6.01 -4.73
N SER A 66 -4.86 7.14 -5.31
CA SER A 66 -3.74 7.18 -6.25
C SER A 66 -2.65 8.16 -5.84
N ALA A 67 -1.43 7.89 -6.29
CA ALA A 67 -0.27 8.76 -6.13
C ALA A 67 0.58 8.73 -7.40
N THR A 68 1.15 9.87 -7.75
CA THR A 68 2.01 10.05 -8.92
C THR A 68 3.36 10.59 -8.48
N ALA A 69 4.45 10.05 -9.03
CA ALA A 69 5.82 10.51 -8.80
C ALA A 69 6.74 10.19 -9.98
N ASN A 70 7.99 10.63 -9.93
CA ASN A 70 8.95 10.44 -11.04
C ASN A 70 9.47 9.00 -11.13
N SER A 71 9.29 8.19 -10.08
CA SER A 71 9.66 6.78 -10.04
C SER A 71 8.61 5.95 -9.31
N LEU A 72 8.63 4.63 -9.54
CA LEU A 72 7.72 3.70 -8.88
C LEU A 72 7.86 3.72 -7.36
N ASP A 73 9.09 3.70 -6.84
CA ASP A 73 9.36 3.71 -5.39
C ASP A 73 8.90 5.02 -4.75
N GLU A 74 9.09 6.17 -5.42
CA GLU A 74 8.55 7.45 -4.95
C GLU A 74 7.02 7.46 -4.96
N ALA A 75 6.37 6.88 -5.98
CA ALA A 75 4.92 6.80 -6.04
C ALA A 75 4.35 5.92 -4.91
N ILE A 76 5.01 4.81 -4.59
CA ILE A 76 4.68 3.94 -3.45
C ILE A 76 4.81 4.70 -2.12
N ARG A 77 5.91 5.43 -1.92
CA ARG A 77 6.11 6.24 -0.70
C ARG A 77 5.05 7.33 -0.59
N ALA A 78 4.81 8.07 -1.67
CA ALA A 78 3.80 9.12 -1.71
C ALA A 78 2.39 8.59 -1.41
N TRP A 79 2.04 7.39 -1.91
CA TRP A 79 0.78 6.74 -1.58
C TRP A 79 0.70 6.37 -0.10
N CYS A 80 1.78 5.80 0.46
CA CYS A 80 1.83 5.45 1.88
C CYS A 80 1.67 6.68 2.79
N ASP A 81 2.20 7.83 2.40
CA ASP A 81 2.06 9.08 3.15
C ASP A 81 0.63 9.62 3.13
N GLN A 82 -0.10 9.46 2.01
CA GLN A 82 -1.51 9.85 1.90
C GLN A 82 -2.45 8.97 2.73
N VAL A 83 -2.11 7.68 2.87
CA VAL A 83 -2.93 6.68 3.58
C VAL A 83 -2.67 6.69 5.09
N ARG A 84 -1.69 7.46 5.55
CA ARG A 84 -1.35 7.57 6.97
C ARG A 84 -2.60 8.01 7.75
N PRO A 85 -2.96 7.31 8.84
CA PRO A 85 -4.12 7.69 9.62
C PRO A 85 -3.89 9.09 10.18
N ASP A 86 -4.94 9.92 10.19
CA ASP A 86 -4.88 11.23 10.82
C ASP A 86 -4.36 11.06 12.27
N PRO A 87 -3.24 11.70 12.65
CA PRO A 87 -2.71 11.58 14.00
C PRO A 87 -3.75 11.97 15.08
N ALA A 88 -4.75 12.80 14.75
CA ALA A 88 -5.86 13.13 15.63
C ALA A 88 -6.82 11.95 15.91
N LEU A 89 -6.96 11.02 14.96
CA LEU A 89 -7.77 9.80 15.12
C LEU A 89 -7.05 8.74 15.95
N VAL A 90 -5.72 8.73 15.96
CA VAL A 90 -4.90 7.79 16.75
C VAL A 90 -4.81 8.22 18.22
N ALA A 91 -4.84 9.52 18.50
CA ALA A 91 -4.79 10.07 19.86
C ALA A 91 -6.11 9.93 20.66
N SER A 92 -7.21 9.57 20.00
CA SER A 92 -8.55 9.45 20.62
C SER A 92 -8.94 8.01 20.97
N ARG A 93 -7.99 7.06 20.95
CA ARG A 93 -8.24 5.63 21.16
C ARG A 93 -7.55 5.09 22.40
#